data_AF-A0A1F8LX90-F1
#
_entry.id   AF-A0A1F8LX90-F1
#
_cell.length_a   1.000
_cell.length_b   1.000
_cell.length_c   1.000
_cell.angle_alpha   90.00
_cell.angle_beta   90.00
_cell.angle_gamma   90.00
#
_symmetry.space_group_name_H-M   'P 1'
#
loop_
_entity.id
_entity.type
_entity.pdbx_description
1 polymer ?
#
loop_
_entity_poly.entity_id
_entity_poly.type
_entity_poly.pdbx_seq_one_letter_code
_entity_poly.pdbx_strand_id
1 'polypeptide(L)'
;MGKILITLAELCRDNIPLYASGWNCYKGIVFLAEALQRNCGRLFPLGLLDIMLEMRRTHWLAINAGGILPEYQGLGGNALLYAEGMKMLQTGRFTHAAAYQVAETAIQMRQDLETVGAVAYKNHRVYKRAV
;
A
#
# COMPACT_ATOMS: atom_id res chain seq x y z
N MET A 1 4.85 -2.16 27.26
CA MET A 1 4.70 -0.78 26.75
C MET A 1 5.73 -0.57 25.65
N GLY A 2 5.33 -0.17 24.44
CA GLY A 2 6.31 0.23 23.42
C GLY A 2 5.93 0.12 21.93
N LYS A 3 4.72 0.53 21.55
CA LYS A 3 4.37 1.28 20.30
C LYS A 3 4.43 0.54 18.93
N ILE A 4 3.24 0.21 18.39
CA ILE A 4 2.52 0.94 17.32
C ILE A 4 3.14 0.70 15.92
N LEU A 5 2.75 -0.44 15.33
CA LEU A 5 2.67 -0.60 13.88
C LEU A 5 1.27 -0.11 13.46
N ILE A 6 1.16 0.48 12.28
CA ILE A 6 -0.10 1.00 11.72
C ILE A 6 -1.07 -0.18 11.54
N THR A 7 -2.00 -0.32 12.48
CA THR A 7 -3.13 -1.26 12.41
C THR A 7 -4.33 -0.50 11.85
N LEU A 8 -4.44 -0.38 10.52
CA LEU A 8 -5.67 0.07 9.86
C LEU A 8 -6.68 -1.09 9.74
N ALA A 9 -6.96 -1.79 10.85
CA ALA A 9 -7.80 -2.99 10.85
C ALA A 9 -9.03 -2.93 11.78
N GLU A 10 -9.34 -1.80 12.41
CA GLU A 10 -10.43 -1.74 13.41
C GLU A 10 -11.62 -0.83 13.05
N LEU A 11 -11.64 -0.18 11.89
CA LEU A 11 -12.81 0.59 11.44
C LEU A 11 -13.59 -0.15 10.35
N CYS A 12 -14.90 -0.26 10.56
CA CYS A 12 -15.93 -0.78 9.64
C CYS A 12 -16.13 -2.30 9.64
N ARG A 13 -16.60 -2.79 10.79
CA ARG A 13 -17.35 -4.03 10.91
C ARG A 13 -18.82 -3.69 10.62
N ASP A 14 -19.26 -3.66 9.36
CA ASP A 14 -20.67 -3.83 8.97
C ASP A 14 -20.84 -4.11 7.46
N ASN A 15 -20.92 -5.41 7.17
CA ASN A 15 -21.84 -6.08 6.25
C ASN A 15 -22.21 -5.41 4.91
N ILE A 16 -21.61 -5.84 3.79
CA ILE A 16 -22.23 -5.97 2.44
C ILE A 16 -21.36 -6.94 1.62
N PRO A 17 -21.95 -7.94 0.92
CA PRO A 17 -21.21 -8.78 -0.01
C PRO A 17 -21.01 -8.02 -1.33
N LEU A 18 -19.91 -8.24 -2.04
CA LEU A 18 -19.97 -8.64 -3.46
C LEU A 18 -18.58 -8.78 -4.08
N TYR A 19 -18.39 -10.01 -4.55
CA TYR A 19 -17.39 -10.47 -5.49
C TYR A 19 -17.77 -9.94 -6.88
N ALA A 20 -17.00 -9.02 -7.48
CA ALA A 20 -17.12 -8.71 -8.90
C ALA A 20 -15.84 -8.08 -9.45
N SER A 21 -15.24 -8.78 -10.39
CA SER A 21 -14.24 -8.36 -11.37
C SER A 21 -14.23 -6.87 -11.70
N GLY A 22 -13.18 -6.15 -11.27
CA GLY A 22 -12.96 -4.76 -11.67
C GLY A 22 -11.65 -4.23 -11.12
N TRP A 23 -10.59 -4.27 -11.94
CA TRP A 23 -9.31 -3.63 -11.67
C TRP A 23 -9.48 -2.10 -11.73
N ASN A 24 -10.08 -1.49 -10.70
CA ASN A 24 -10.31 -0.04 -10.67
C ASN A 24 -9.19 0.67 -9.90
N CYS A 25 -8.39 1.44 -10.64
CA CYS A 25 -7.51 2.58 -10.29
C CYS A 25 -6.47 2.44 -9.15
N TYR A 26 -6.63 1.54 -8.19
CA TYR A 26 -5.76 1.37 -7.04
C TYR A 26 -4.85 0.15 -7.25
N LYS A 27 -3.68 0.37 -7.86
CA LYS A 27 -2.75 -0.74 -8.18
C LYS A 27 -1.90 -1.08 -6.95
N GLY A 28 -2.39 -2.02 -6.15
CA GLY A 28 -1.62 -2.69 -5.12
C GLY A 28 -0.79 -3.84 -5.69
N ILE A 29 0.47 -3.96 -5.27
CA ILE A 29 1.35 -5.09 -5.57
C ILE A 29 1.68 -5.79 -4.25
N VAL A 30 1.86 -7.12 -4.29
CA VAL A 30 2.29 -7.88 -3.11
C VAL A 30 3.69 -7.48 -2.68
N PHE A 31 3.92 -7.30 -1.37
CA PHE A 31 5.23 -6.94 -0.85
C PHE A 31 6.03 -8.19 -0.45
N LEU A 32 7.29 -8.27 -0.90
CA LEU A 32 8.13 -9.49 -0.81
C LEU A 32 9.34 -9.33 0.10
N ALA A 33 9.43 -8.24 0.87
CA ALA A 33 10.63 -7.95 1.66
C ALA A 33 10.94 -9.03 2.70
N GLU A 34 9.92 -9.67 3.29
CA GLU A 34 10.14 -10.74 4.27
C GLU A 34 10.90 -11.93 3.66
N ALA A 35 10.50 -12.39 2.47
CA ALA A 35 11.25 -13.44 1.75
C ALA A 35 12.64 -12.99 1.35
N LEU A 36 12.78 -11.75 0.91
CA LEU A 36 14.08 -11.23 0.52
C LEU A 36 15.05 -11.15 1.72
N GLN A 37 14.54 -10.78 2.89
CA GLN A 37 15.30 -10.76 4.14
C GLN A 37 15.66 -12.17 4.63
N ARG A 38 14.71 -13.11 4.63
CA ARG A 38 14.97 -14.52 5.02
C ARG A 38 16.04 -15.18 4.15
N ASN A 39 16.04 -14.87 2.86
CA ASN A 39 17.04 -15.39 1.93
C ASN A 39 18.34 -14.57 1.90
N CYS A 40 18.46 -13.52 2.73
CA CYS A 40 19.60 -12.60 2.76
C CYS A 40 19.99 -12.07 1.37
N GLY A 41 19.00 -11.82 0.50
CA GLY A 41 19.21 -11.38 -0.88
C GLY A 41 19.72 -12.45 -1.85
N ARG A 42 19.89 -13.72 -1.43
CA ARG A 42 20.29 -14.83 -2.30
C ARG A 42 19.07 -15.41 -3.02
N LEU A 43 19.10 -15.42 -4.35
CA LEU A 43 18.00 -15.97 -5.14
C LEU A 43 18.14 -17.47 -5.38
N PHE A 44 19.35 -17.99 -5.56
CA PHE A 44 19.59 -19.41 -5.84
C PHE A 44 20.21 -20.14 -4.65
N PRO A 45 19.90 -21.45 -4.46
CA PRO A 45 18.97 -22.27 -5.26
C PRO A 45 17.52 -22.23 -4.77
N LEU A 46 17.27 -21.97 -3.49
CA LEU A 46 15.92 -22.05 -2.88
C LEU A 46 15.24 -20.69 -2.69
N GLY A 47 15.98 -19.58 -2.76
CA GLY A 47 15.43 -18.25 -2.47
C GLY A 47 14.38 -17.79 -3.47
N LEU A 48 14.52 -18.15 -4.75
CA LEU A 48 13.54 -17.87 -5.79
C LEU A 48 12.23 -18.61 -5.50
N LEU A 49 12.30 -19.88 -5.10
CA LEU A 49 11.13 -20.66 -4.70
C LEU A 49 10.44 -20.02 -3.49
N ASP A 50 11.21 -19.61 -2.48
CA ASP A 50 10.66 -18.94 -1.29
C ASP A 50 9.97 -17.61 -1.66
N ILE A 51 10.53 -16.82 -2.58
CA ILE A 51 9.92 -15.59 -3.09
C ILE A 51 8.62 -15.90 -3.86
N MET A 52 8.61 -16.91 -4.73
CA MET A 52 7.43 -17.31 -5.47
C MET A 52 6.30 -17.79 -4.55
N LEU A 53 6.63 -18.50 -3.47
CA LEU A 53 5.68 -18.86 -2.43
C LEU A 53 5.20 -17.63 -1.65
N GLU A 54 6.11 -16.70 -1.34
CA GLU A 54 5.81 -15.44 -0.65
C GLU A 54 4.75 -14.63 -1.38
N MET A 55 4.80 -14.58 -2.72
CA MET A 55 3.79 -13.90 -3.53
C MET A 55 2.35 -14.36 -3.21
N ARG A 56 2.17 -15.61 -2.78
CA ARG A 56 0.86 -16.18 -2.42
C ARG A 56 0.51 -16.10 -0.94
N ARG A 57 1.48 -15.92 -0.04
CA ARG A 57 1.25 -15.92 1.42
C ARG A 57 1.41 -14.57 2.11
N THR A 58 2.15 -13.61 1.53
CA THR A 58 2.43 -12.31 2.17
C THR A 58 1.17 -11.57 2.61
N HIS A 59 1.16 -11.07 3.84
CA HIS A 59 0.06 -10.26 4.39
C HIS A 59 0.26 -8.77 4.16
N TRP A 60 1.28 -8.39 3.38
CA TRP A 60 1.61 -7.00 3.08
C TRP A 60 1.21 -6.59 1.67
N LEU A 61 0.47 -5.48 1.57
CA LEU A 61 0.15 -4.80 0.33
C LEU A 61 1.05 -3.57 0.15
N ALA A 62 1.73 -3.48 -0.99
CA ALA A 62 2.47 -2.30 -1.44
C ALA A 62 1.59 -1.48 -2.40
N ILE A 63 1.15 -0.32 -1.93
CA ILE A 63 0.34 0.62 -2.72
C ILE A 63 1.30 1.59 -3.39
N ASN A 64 1.25 1.67 -4.72
CA ASN A 64 2.15 2.54 -5.50
C ASN A 64 1.42 3.55 -6.39
N ALA A 65 0.16 3.29 -6.77
CA ALA A 65 -0.53 4.14 -7.74
C ALA A 65 -1.92 4.52 -7.25
N GLY A 66 -2.14 5.83 -7.20
CA GLY A 66 -3.43 6.51 -7.07
C GLY A 66 -3.20 7.96 -7.48
N GLY A 67 -4.06 8.49 -8.36
CA GLY A 67 -3.88 9.83 -8.88
C GLY A 67 -5.17 10.34 -9.50
N ILE A 68 -5.44 11.62 -9.30
CA ILE A 68 -6.58 12.32 -9.87
C ILE A 68 -6.05 13.45 -10.74
N LEU A 69 -6.60 13.54 -11.94
CA LEU A 69 -6.31 14.61 -12.88
C LEU A 69 -6.57 15.98 -12.21
N PRO A 70 -5.73 17.00 -12.44
CA PRO A 70 -5.85 18.31 -11.78
C PRO A 70 -7.25 18.91 -11.84
N GLU A 71 -7.97 18.71 -12.95
CA GLU A 71 -9.30 19.27 -13.20
C GLU A 71 -10.39 18.62 -12.32
N TYR A 72 -10.12 17.46 -11.74
CA TYR A 72 -11.05 16.70 -10.90
C TYR A 72 -10.67 16.69 -9.41
N GLN A 73 -9.66 17.47 -9.02
CA GLN A 73 -9.26 17.63 -7.63
C GLN A 73 -10.30 18.47 -6.85
N GLY A 74 -10.46 18.19 -5.56
CA GLY A 74 -11.41 18.93 -4.70
C GLY A 74 -12.89 18.54 -4.88
N LEU A 75 -13.22 17.67 -5.82
CA LEU A 75 -14.59 17.18 -6.06
C LEU A 75 -14.96 15.93 -5.24
N GLY A 76 -14.12 15.54 -4.28
CA GLY A 76 -14.31 14.34 -3.46
C GLY A 76 -13.83 13.03 -4.11
N GLY A 77 -13.24 13.07 -5.30
CA GLY A 77 -12.70 11.88 -5.97
C GLY A 77 -11.63 11.14 -5.16
N ASN A 78 -10.77 11.88 -4.43
CA ASN A 78 -9.74 11.28 -3.57
C ASN A 78 -10.37 10.44 -2.47
N ALA A 79 -11.45 10.93 -1.84
CA ALA A 79 -12.16 10.20 -0.79
C ALA A 79 -12.75 8.90 -1.32
N LEU A 80 -13.35 8.91 -2.52
CA LEU A 80 -13.87 7.70 -3.15
C LEU A 80 -12.74 6.71 -3.49
N LEU A 81 -11.62 7.21 -4.03
CA LEU A 81 -10.45 6.39 -4.34
C LEU A 81 -9.91 5.67 -3.09
N TYR A 82 -9.78 6.40 -1.98
CA TYR A 82 -9.31 5.80 -0.73
C TYR A 82 -10.35 4.87 -0.11
N ALA A 83 -11.64 5.20 -0.18
CA ALA A 83 -12.71 4.35 0.33
C ALA A 83 -12.74 2.99 -0.39
N GLU A 84 -12.63 2.98 -1.73
CA GLU A 84 -12.55 1.74 -2.51
C GLU A 84 -11.24 0.99 -2.24
N GLY A 85 -10.10 1.70 -2.11
CA GLY A 85 -8.82 1.10 -1.74
C GLY A 85 -8.85 0.42 -0.36
N MET A 86 -9.52 1.02 0.62
CA MET A 86 -9.68 0.44 1.96
C MET A 86 -10.54 -0.82 1.95
N LYS A 87 -11.59 -0.89 1.12
CA LYS A 87 -12.38 -2.12 0.95
C LYS A 87 -11.52 -3.28 0.44
N MET A 88 -10.55 -3.03 -0.43
CA MET A 88 -9.63 -4.07 -0.90
C MET A 88 -8.73 -4.61 0.22
N LEU A 89 -8.33 -3.77 1.18
CA LEU A 89 -7.56 -4.20 2.34
C LEU A 89 -8.41 -5.06 3.29
N GLN A 90 -9.68 -4.69 3.47
CA GLN A 90 -10.61 -5.40 4.36
C GLN A 90 -11.08 -6.76 3.81
N THR A 91 -11.22 -6.87 2.48
CA THR A 91 -11.71 -8.10 1.82
C THR A 91 -10.59 -9.04 1.39
N GLY A 92 -9.35 -8.56 1.38
CA GLY A 92 -8.16 -9.33 1.03
C GLY A 92 -7.52 -10.05 2.22
N ARG A 93 -6.45 -10.78 1.93
CA ARG A 93 -5.59 -11.44 2.94
C ARG A 93 -4.56 -10.50 3.58
N PHE A 94 -4.65 -9.20 3.32
CA PHE A 94 -3.64 -8.22 3.67
C PHE A 94 -3.97 -7.57 5.01
N THR A 95 -3.10 -7.73 6.00
CA THR A 95 -3.23 -7.07 7.31
C THR A 95 -2.48 -5.75 7.36
N HIS A 96 -1.54 -5.54 6.43
CA HIS A 96 -0.69 -4.37 6.38
C HIS A 96 -0.67 -3.77 4.98
N ALA A 97 -0.65 -2.45 4.93
CA ALA A 97 -0.55 -1.69 3.70
C ALA A 97 0.52 -0.61 3.85
N ALA A 98 1.34 -0.42 2.81
CA ALA A 98 2.34 0.63 2.78
C ALA A 98 2.25 1.37 1.44
N ALA A 99 2.11 2.69 1.52
CA ALA A 99 2.25 3.58 0.38
C ALA A 99 3.73 3.92 0.20
N TYR A 100 4.30 3.51 -0.92
CA TYR A 100 5.71 3.78 -1.23
C TYR A 100 5.83 4.97 -2.18
N GLN A 101 6.98 5.66 -2.12
CA GLN A 101 7.35 6.76 -3.04
C GLN A 101 6.42 7.99 -3.03
N VAL A 102 5.82 8.33 -1.89
CA VAL A 102 5.14 9.61 -1.73
C VAL A 102 6.19 10.72 -1.55
N ALA A 103 6.24 11.66 -2.49
CA ALA A 103 7.17 12.78 -2.43
C ALA A 103 6.85 13.69 -1.23
N GLU A 104 7.88 14.19 -0.54
CA GLU A 104 7.73 15.15 0.57
C GLU A 104 7.03 16.44 0.12
N THR A 105 7.25 16.84 -1.14
CA THR A 105 6.63 18.01 -1.76
C THR A 105 5.16 17.82 -2.13
N ALA A 106 4.64 16.58 -2.10
CA ALA A 106 3.23 16.29 -2.39
C ALA A 106 2.35 16.52 -1.14
N ILE A 107 2.26 17.78 -0.70
CA ILE A 107 1.60 18.18 0.55
C ILE A 107 0.17 17.65 0.64
N GLN A 108 -0.62 17.82 -0.43
CA GLN A 108 -2.01 17.37 -0.48
C GLN A 108 -2.14 15.86 -0.30
N MET A 109 -1.36 15.07 -1.06
CA MET A 109 -1.35 13.61 -0.96
C MET A 109 -0.96 13.13 0.45
N ARG A 110 -0.01 13.82 1.11
CA ARG A 110 0.41 13.48 2.46
C ARG A 110 -0.69 13.75 3.49
N GLN A 111 -1.35 14.90 3.40
CA GLN A 111 -2.49 15.25 4.26
C GLN A 111 -3.65 14.26 4.07
N ASP A 112 -3.91 13.87 2.82
CA ASP A 112 -4.90 12.85 2.50
C ASP A 112 -4.56 11.50 3.16
N LEU A 113 -3.29 11.07 3.06
CA LEU A 113 -2.82 9.82 3.66
C LEU A 113 -2.93 9.85 5.19
N GLU A 114 -2.59 10.97 5.83
CA GLU A 114 -2.76 11.16 7.27
C GLU A 114 -4.26 11.14 7.67
N THR A 115 -5.13 11.71 6.83
CA THR A 115 -6.59 11.72 7.05
C THR A 115 -7.18 10.31 7.02
N VAL A 116 -6.67 9.43 6.15
CA VAL A 116 -7.08 8.02 6.10
C VAL A 116 -6.35 7.13 7.11
N GLY A 117 -5.59 7.72 8.04
CA GLY A 117 -4.94 7.04 9.15
C GLY A 117 -3.59 6.41 8.83
N ALA A 118 -2.98 6.73 7.69
CA ALA A 118 -1.60 6.34 7.42
C ALA A 118 -0.62 7.18 8.25
N VAL A 119 0.47 6.55 8.68
CA VAL A 119 1.54 7.22 9.44
C VAL A 119 2.82 7.23 8.61
N ALA A 120 3.44 8.41 8.49
CA ALA A 120 4.72 8.53 7.81
C ALA A 120 5.81 7.76 8.58
N TYR A 121 6.34 6.70 7.97
CA TYR A 121 7.31 5.80 8.60
C TYR A 121 8.78 6.14 8.26
N LYS A 122 9.07 6.34 6.97
CA LYS A 122 10.45 6.56 6.49
C LYS A 122 10.46 7.47 5.27
N ASN A 123 11.38 8.45 5.30
CA ASN A 123 11.65 9.30 4.15
C ASN A 123 12.91 8.82 3.42
N HIS A 124 12.79 8.68 2.10
CA HIS A 124 13.88 8.28 1.22
C HIS A 124 14.29 9.49 0.37
N ARG A 125 15.59 9.80 0.33
CA ARG A 125 16.12 10.86 -0.53
C ARG A 125 16.29 10.33 -1.95
N VAL A 126 15.75 11.07 -2.91
CA VAL A 126 15.91 10.79 -4.35
C VAL A 126 17.08 11.64 -4.86
N TYR A 127 18.12 10.97 -5.35
CA TYR A 127 19.27 11.62 -5.97
C TYR A 127 19.13 11.56 -7.48
N LYS A 128 19.33 12.70 -8.15
CA LYS A 128 19.40 12.77 -9.61
C LYS A 128 20.85 12.90 -10.02
N ARG A 129 21.26 12.15 -11.04
CA ARG A 129 22.55 12.33 -11.69
C ARG A 129 22.52 13.69 -12.40
N ALA A 130 23.49 14.56 -12.12
CA ALA A 130 23.72 15.75 -12.92
C ALA A 130 24.14 15.27 -14.32
N VAL A 131 23.34 15.62 -15.33
CA VAL A 131 23.62 15.34 -16.74
C VAL A 131 24.33 16.54 -17.32
#